data_AF-A0A5B8MUR7-F1
#
_entry.id   AF-A0A5B8MUR7-F1
#
_cell.length_a   1.000
_cell.length_b   1.000
_cell.length_c   1.000
_cell.angle_alpha   90.00
_cell.angle_beta   90.00
_cell.angle_gamma   90.00
#
_symmetry.space_group_name_H-M   'P 1'
#
loop_
_entity.id
_entity.type
_entity.pdbx_description
1 polymer ?
#
loop_
_entity_poly.entity_id
_entity_poly.type
_entity_poly.pdbx_seq_one_letter_code
_entity_poly.pdbx_strand_id
1 'polypeptide(L)'
;MTTTTTLGEEERQQQQQQQDTTTVSTMTTTTTRSTRSTGEASSSKSAGDAHCCPGDYPIFYPMANRGDYTYASAKPLFLNVLSEAFDAPSVKKRLKKASVPKQALARWADFMASCYMQDSRKFHSFGHIMKLCQDSEPLVKVAVLFHDVAYFQVDNNPPPNSSRFLEDVLTLDEAEKREHIYRVVGSGCNHPGVLTCLKIFSIKLGQKLDPTIGLNEFASALIASRLLMEEEAVTLDMVAEICAVIEGTIPFRTNQWTERLHSNLLEANEEFKMGRTEEELEDTIRSVVNLANRDVGDFGEKDALLFLDGTWDLLVENNPRIWREGERCPVQVYRSGLQKTHGFLSTVQTKLIFSKFRDTPSQAHFDLLSSSAAKNVEVSRIYSGMKFVLCLIAEALEIVHKKASQVDPENCKKEVVSVGDTSDDLERAKKKRKVEDGGGAEGLARSPRSLGLSRLLSFHRTIKHGGMDEVLTILAKHLMESFGGNVEKIEWLISNLKEEANPQPYKGFTRERALAILNRCPQNVVENVKRVFSL
;
A
#
# COMPACT_ATOMS: atom_id res chain seq x y z
N MET A 1 -17.07 4.52 46.73
CA MET A 1 -17.26 5.99 46.68
C MET A 1 -15.90 6.60 46.38
N THR A 2 -15.45 6.54 45.12
CA THR A 2 -15.49 7.64 44.12
C THR A 2 -14.78 8.91 44.57
N THR A 3 -13.52 9.02 44.15
CA THR A 3 -12.84 10.28 43.87
C THR A 3 -12.40 10.26 42.41
N THR A 4 -12.89 11.25 41.67
CA THR A 4 -12.75 11.40 40.23
C THR A 4 -12.01 12.70 39.96
N THR A 5 -11.22 12.69 38.87
CA THR A 5 -10.86 13.82 37.98
C THR A 5 -9.91 14.91 38.48
N THR A 6 -8.71 14.95 37.86
CA THR A 6 -8.00 16.16 37.41
C THR A 6 -6.84 15.75 36.48
N LEU A 7 -7.14 15.55 35.19
CA LEU A 7 -6.14 15.31 34.13
C LEU A 7 -6.54 16.02 32.82
N GLY A 8 -7.23 17.17 32.92
CA GLY A 8 -7.82 17.86 31.77
C GLY A 8 -7.31 19.27 31.49
N GLU A 9 -6.38 19.81 32.29
CA GLU A 9 -5.99 21.23 32.19
C GLU A 9 -4.54 21.48 31.69
N GLU A 10 -3.66 20.46 31.70
CA GLU A 10 -2.29 20.63 31.22
C GLU A 10 -2.14 20.51 29.68
N GLU A 11 -3.05 19.79 29.00
CA GLU A 11 -3.01 19.64 27.53
C GLU A 11 -3.51 20.89 26.77
N ARG A 12 -4.22 21.81 27.43
CA ARG A 12 -4.70 23.06 26.78
C ARG A 12 -3.69 24.20 26.79
N GLN A 13 -2.66 24.15 27.64
CA GLN A 13 -1.66 25.22 27.70
C GLN A 13 -0.53 25.08 26.68
N GLN A 14 -0.29 23.89 26.12
CA GLN A 14 0.73 23.70 25.08
C GLN A 14 0.28 24.04 23.65
N GLN A 15 -1.03 24.18 23.40
CA GLN A 15 -1.55 24.54 22.07
C GLN A 15 -1.70 26.05 21.84
N GLN A 16 -1.57 26.89 22.88
CA GLN A 16 -1.72 28.35 22.77
C GLN A 16 -0.39 29.11 22.54
N GLN A 17 0.77 28.43 22.61
CA GLN A 17 2.09 29.07 22.53
C GLN A 17 2.80 28.98 21.17
N GLN A 18 2.17 28.42 20.13
CA GLN A 18 2.75 28.32 18.78
C GLN A 18 2.07 29.20 17.72
N GLN A 19 1.31 30.23 18.13
CA GLN A 19 0.64 31.14 17.19
C GLN A 19 1.21 32.55 17.08
N ASP A 20 2.26 32.91 17.81
CA ASP A 20 2.90 34.22 17.68
C ASP A 20 4.36 34.10 17.25
N THR A 21 4.61 34.19 15.94
CA THR A 21 5.83 34.80 15.36
C THR A 21 5.73 34.78 13.82
N THR A 22 5.12 35.80 13.23
CA THR A 22 5.42 36.15 11.84
C THR A 22 5.20 37.65 11.61
N THR A 23 6.28 38.42 11.69
CA THR A 23 6.29 39.83 11.26
C THR A 23 7.52 40.10 10.41
N VAL A 24 7.25 40.31 9.11
CA VAL A 24 7.89 41.23 8.15
C VAL A 24 9.36 41.05 7.75
N SER A 25 9.57 40.71 6.48
CA SER A 25 10.39 41.53 5.58
C SER A 25 10.06 41.31 4.10
N THR A 26 9.55 42.38 3.48
CA THR A 26 9.55 42.68 2.05
C THR A 26 10.96 42.95 1.54
N MET A 27 11.32 42.47 0.34
CA MET A 27 11.76 43.35 -0.77
C MET A 27 12.06 42.63 -2.10
N THR A 28 11.54 43.26 -3.16
CA THR A 28 12.06 43.46 -4.54
C THR A 28 12.22 42.31 -5.53
N THR A 29 11.34 42.40 -6.54
CA THR A 29 11.43 41.98 -7.93
C THR A 29 12.74 42.34 -8.64
N THR A 30 13.28 41.42 -9.44
CA THR A 30 13.99 41.78 -10.69
C THR A 30 13.78 40.71 -11.74
N THR A 31 13.26 41.16 -12.88
CA THR A 31 12.98 40.43 -14.12
C THR A 31 14.29 40.07 -14.83
N THR A 32 14.44 38.84 -15.32
CA THR A 32 15.23 38.60 -16.54
C THR A 32 14.71 37.43 -17.35
N ARG A 33 14.72 37.70 -18.66
CA ARG A 33 14.18 36.99 -19.79
C ARG A 33 15.26 36.06 -20.33
N SER A 34 14.96 34.78 -20.59
CA SER A 34 15.82 33.98 -21.46
C SER A 34 15.03 32.94 -22.24
N THR A 35 15.61 32.62 -23.38
CA THR A 35 14.97 32.33 -24.65
C THR A 35 14.83 30.85 -24.96
N ARG A 36 13.70 30.57 -25.61
CA ARG A 36 13.36 29.44 -26.47
C ARG A 36 14.56 28.93 -27.30
N SER A 37 14.81 27.62 -27.29
CA SER A 37 15.42 26.93 -28.43
C SER A 37 14.77 25.55 -28.60
N THR A 38 14.25 25.35 -29.80
CA THR A 38 13.59 24.15 -30.34
C THR A 38 14.64 23.23 -30.94
N GLY A 39 14.56 21.93 -30.65
CA GLY A 39 15.32 20.89 -31.34
C GLY A 39 14.42 19.69 -31.62
N GLU A 40 14.04 19.55 -32.89
CA GLU A 40 13.32 18.40 -33.46
C GLU A 40 14.29 17.27 -33.88
N ALA A 41 13.69 16.09 -34.11
CA ALA A 41 14.15 14.99 -34.97
C ALA A 41 15.30 14.11 -34.42
N SER A 42 15.37 12.79 -34.62
CA SER A 42 14.62 11.86 -35.47
C SER A 42 14.99 10.42 -35.10
N SER A 43 14.06 9.52 -35.37
CA SER A 43 14.20 8.06 -35.39
C SER A 43 15.32 7.54 -36.30
N SER A 44 15.95 6.43 -35.93
CA SER A 44 16.22 5.34 -36.90
C SER A 44 16.42 3.99 -36.20
N LYS A 45 15.78 2.98 -36.78
CA LYS A 45 15.95 1.55 -36.50
C LYS A 45 17.15 1.04 -37.28
N SER A 46 17.87 0.06 -36.73
CA SER A 46 18.44 -1.03 -37.53
C SER A 46 18.74 -2.25 -36.65
N ALA A 47 18.28 -3.40 -37.12
CA ALA A 47 18.54 -4.72 -36.58
C ALA A 47 19.89 -5.24 -37.06
N GLY A 48 20.55 -6.06 -36.24
CA GLY A 48 21.74 -6.83 -36.61
C GLY A 48 21.91 -8.00 -35.67
N ASP A 49 21.73 -9.21 -36.19
CA ASP A 49 21.99 -10.49 -35.55
C ASP A 49 23.47 -10.62 -35.14
N ALA A 50 23.73 -11.04 -33.90
CA ALA A 50 25.05 -11.50 -33.47
C ALA A 50 24.95 -12.61 -32.40
N HIS A 51 25.54 -13.75 -32.74
CA HIS A 51 26.05 -14.85 -31.92
C HIS A 51 25.74 -14.89 -30.41
N CYS A 52 25.04 -15.95 -30.00
CA CYS A 52 24.80 -16.33 -28.61
C CYS A 52 26.09 -16.72 -27.85
N CYS A 53 26.50 -15.88 -26.91
CA CYS A 53 27.24 -16.29 -25.72
C CYS A 53 26.24 -16.69 -24.60
N PRO A 54 26.56 -17.66 -23.72
CA PRO A 54 25.73 -17.98 -22.56
C PRO A 54 26.11 -17.06 -21.40
N GLY A 55 25.36 -15.97 -21.23
CA GLY A 55 25.53 -15.00 -20.14
C GLY A 55 24.79 -13.73 -20.51
N ASP A 56 24.01 -13.18 -19.59
CA ASP A 56 23.16 -12.00 -19.75
C ASP A 56 21.81 -12.26 -20.44
N TYR A 57 20.98 -13.11 -19.82
CA TYR A 57 19.54 -12.86 -19.92
C TYR A 57 19.19 -11.74 -18.93
N PRO A 58 18.64 -10.60 -19.38
CA PRO A 58 18.02 -9.67 -18.43
C PRO A 58 16.94 -10.44 -17.69
N ILE A 59 17.09 -10.58 -16.37
CA ILE A 59 16.07 -11.20 -15.54
C ILE A 59 14.86 -10.28 -15.60
N PHE A 60 13.88 -10.66 -16.41
CA PHE A 60 12.59 -9.99 -16.48
C PHE A 60 11.80 -10.40 -15.25
N TYR A 61 11.73 -9.51 -14.25
CA TYR A 61 10.84 -9.70 -13.12
C TYR A 61 9.42 -9.39 -13.60
N PRO A 62 8.49 -10.35 -13.61
CA PRO A 62 7.13 -10.07 -14.05
C PRO A 62 6.47 -9.11 -13.07
N MET A 63 5.64 -8.22 -13.63
CA MET A 63 4.77 -7.35 -12.84
C MET A 63 4.02 -8.18 -11.81
N ALA A 64 4.01 -7.68 -10.56
CA ALA A 64 3.28 -8.25 -9.45
C ALA A 64 1.87 -8.64 -9.91
N ASN A 65 1.58 -9.94 -9.98
CA ASN A 65 0.25 -10.46 -9.71
C ASN A 65 0.20 -12.00 -9.69
N ARG A 66 -0.04 -12.53 -8.49
CA ARG A 66 -0.81 -13.76 -8.20
C ARG A 66 -0.43 -15.04 -8.97
N GLY A 67 0.44 -15.85 -8.37
CA GLY A 67 0.24 -17.31 -8.34
C GLY A 67 1.21 -18.22 -9.10
N ASP A 68 2.21 -17.69 -9.80
CA ASP A 68 3.08 -18.54 -10.63
C ASP A 68 4.38 -18.96 -9.93
N TYR A 69 4.62 -18.45 -8.73
CA TYR A 69 5.83 -18.76 -7.97
C TYR A 69 5.54 -19.77 -6.86
N THR A 70 6.24 -20.89 -6.96
CA THR A 70 6.38 -21.85 -5.86
C THR A 70 7.61 -21.51 -5.03
N TYR A 71 7.70 -22.08 -3.83
CA TYR A 71 8.90 -22.06 -3.01
C TYR A 71 10.16 -22.47 -3.80
N ALA A 72 10.04 -23.53 -4.62
CA ALA A 72 11.13 -24.07 -5.42
C ALA A 72 11.63 -23.09 -6.50
N SER A 73 10.75 -22.26 -7.06
CA SER A 73 11.11 -21.22 -8.03
C SER A 73 11.57 -19.90 -7.38
N ALA A 74 11.08 -19.57 -6.18
CA ALA A 74 11.41 -18.31 -5.51
C ALA A 74 12.82 -18.33 -4.92
N LYS A 75 13.21 -19.44 -4.25
CA LYS A 75 14.51 -19.55 -3.56
C LYS A 75 15.73 -19.26 -4.48
N PRO A 76 15.83 -19.83 -5.70
CA PRO A 76 16.94 -19.50 -6.60
C PRO A 76 16.99 -18.02 -6.99
N LEU A 77 15.83 -17.37 -7.13
CA LEU A 77 15.76 -15.94 -7.48
C LEU A 77 16.25 -15.06 -6.32
N PHE A 78 15.84 -15.36 -5.08
CA PHE A 78 16.41 -14.71 -3.90
C PHE A 78 17.93 -14.88 -3.80
N LEU A 79 18.41 -16.10 -4.02
CA LEU A 79 19.84 -16.39 -3.99
C LEU A 79 20.59 -15.57 -5.05
N ASN A 80 20.05 -15.47 -6.27
CA ASN A 80 20.66 -14.68 -7.33
C ASN A 80 20.74 -13.20 -6.97
N VAL A 81 19.65 -12.62 -6.45
CA VAL A 81 19.63 -11.20 -6.02
C VAL A 81 20.65 -10.96 -4.91
N LEU A 82 20.72 -11.86 -3.92
CA LEU A 82 21.70 -11.76 -2.83
C LEU A 82 23.14 -11.88 -3.35
N SER A 83 23.43 -12.85 -4.22
CA SER A 83 24.76 -13.02 -4.80
C SER A 83 25.17 -11.79 -5.61
N GLU A 84 24.31 -11.29 -6.49
CA GLU A 84 24.57 -10.09 -7.27
C GLU A 84 24.84 -8.87 -6.36
N ALA A 85 24.01 -8.68 -5.33
CA ALA A 85 24.15 -7.57 -4.40
C ALA A 85 25.47 -7.61 -3.63
N PHE A 86 25.88 -8.78 -3.12
CA PHE A 86 27.12 -8.92 -2.34
C PHE A 86 28.39 -9.00 -3.19
N ASP A 87 28.28 -9.41 -4.46
CA ASP A 87 29.40 -9.39 -5.41
C ASP A 87 29.62 -8.01 -6.06
N ALA A 88 28.65 -7.10 -5.96
CA ALA A 88 28.77 -5.75 -6.48
C ALA A 88 30.00 -5.01 -5.89
N PRO A 89 30.82 -4.31 -6.70
CA PRO A 89 32.05 -3.66 -6.22
C PRO A 89 31.84 -2.67 -5.07
N SER A 90 30.71 -1.95 -5.07
CA SER A 90 30.35 -0.98 -4.03
C SER A 90 30.11 -1.63 -2.66
N VAL A 91 29.62 -2.87 -2.64
CA VAL A 91 29.37 -3.67 -1.43
C VAL A 91 30.61 -4.47 -1.05
N LYS A 92 31.24 -5.15 -2.02
CA LYS A 92 32.37 -6.03 -1.79
C LYS A 92 33.56 -5.33 -1.12
N LYS A 93 33.80 -4.06 -1.45
CA LYS A 93 34.87 -3.25 -0.84
C LYS A 93 34.63 -2.93 0.65
N ARG A 94 33.38 -3.04 1.12
CA ARG A 94 32.98 -2.74 2.51
C ARG A 94 32.93 -3.99 3.40
N LEU A 95 32.93 -5.19 2.81
CA LEU A 95 32.90 -6.43 3.58
C LEU A 95 34.16 -6.62 4.42
N LYS A 96 34.00 -7.20 5.62
CA LYS A 96 35.12 -7.59 6.51
C LYS A 96 35.90 -8.79 5.95
N LYS A 97 35.22 -9.64 5.17
CA LYS A 97 35.77 -10.83 4.50
C LYS A 97 35.70 -10.65 2.99
N ALA A 98 36.51 -11.41 2.24
CA ALA A 98 36.56 -11.30 0.78
C ALA A 98 35.21 -11.55 0.07
N SER A 99 34.32 -12.31 0.70
CA SER A 99 32.96 -12.59 0.24
C SER A 99 32.09 -13.09 1.39
N VAL A 100 30.76 -12.96 1.25
CA VAL A 100 29.81 -13.69 2.10
C VAL A 100 29.81 -15.18 1.70
N PRO A 101 29.85 -16.13 2.65
CA PRO A 101 29.83 -17.55 2.32
C PRO A 101 28.59 -17.95 1.52
N LYS A 102 28.75 -18.74 0.45
CA LYS A 102 27.64 -19.19 -0.40
C LYS A 102 26.57 -19.95 0.39
N GLN A 103 26.97 -20.72 1.41
CA GLN A 103 26.02 -21.40 2.29
C GLN A 103 25.16 -20.41 3.08
N ALA A 104 25.69 -19.25 3.46
CA ALA A 104 24.93 -18.23 4.16
C ALA A 104 23.88 -17.60 3.25
N LEU A 105 24.29 -17.19 2.04
CA LEU A 105 23.37 -16.65 1.04
C LEU A 105 22.23 -17.62 0.73
N ALA A 106 22.53 -18.92 0.61
CA ALA A 106 21.52 -19.95 0.39
C ALA A 106 20.55 -20.11 1.58
N ARG A 107 21.03 -19.98 2.83
CA ARG A 107 20.17 -20.00 4.02
C ARG A 107 19.28 -18.75 4.11
N TRP A 108 19.81 -17.58 3.78
CA TRP A 108 19.04 -16.34 3.77
C TRP A 108 17.96 -16.36 2.70
N ALA A 109 18.28 -16.85 1.50
CA ALA A 109 17.31 -17.04 0.42
C ALA A 109 16.20 -18.04 0.80
N ASP A 110 16.54 -19.11 1.51
CA ASP A 110 15.59 -20.09 2.04
C ASP A 110 14.64 -19.45 3.08
N PHE A 111 15.21 -18.68 4.01
CA PHE A 111 14.43 -17.92 5.00
C PHE A 111 13.46 -16.94 4.33
N MET A 112 13.92 -16.14 3.36
CA MET A 112 13.07 -15.21 2.62
C MET A 112 11.96 -15.94 1.87
N ALA A 113 12.27 -17.04 1.17
CA ALA A 113 11.26 -17.85 0.49
C ALA A 113 10.20 -18.38 1.46
N SER A 114 10.59 -18.77 2.68
CA SER A 114 9.64 -19.22 3.71
C SER A 114 8.72 -18.12 4.22
N CYS A 115 9.14 -16.86 4.16
CA CYS A 115 8.35 -15.71 4.58
C CYS A 115 7.38 -15.26 3.47
N TYR A 116 7.88 -15.03 2.26
CA TYR A 116 7.09 -14.44 1.16
C TYR A 116 6.18 -15.43 0.43
N MET A 117 6.35 -16.73 0.64
CA MET A 117 5.52 -17.77 0.01
C MET A 117 4.36 -18.23 0.88
N GLN A 118 4.02 -17.46 1.91
CA GLN A 118 2.80 -17.68 2.68
C GLN A 118 1.55 -17.28 1.88
N ASP A 119 0.52 -18.12 1.92
CA ASP A 119 -0.73 -17.90 1.18
C ASP A 119 -1.51 -16.64 1.61
N SER A 120 -1.23 -16.12 2.80
CA SER A 120 -1.81 -14.89 3.35
C SER A 120 -1.40 -13.65 2.57
N ARG A 121 -0.21 -13.64 1.97
CA ARG A 121 0.41 -12.48 1.33
C ARG A 121 -0.06 -12.31 -0.11
N LYS A 122 -0.98 -11.38 -0.35
CA LYS A 122 -1.55 -11.10 -1.68
C LYS A 122 -0.93 -9.86 -2.32
N PHE A 123 -0.66 -8.83 -1.51
CA PHE A 123 0.01 -7.61 -1.92
C PHE A 123 1.50 -7.71 -1.61
N HIS A 124 1.87 -7.90 -0.33
CA HIS A 124 3.26 -7.99 0.15
C HIS A 124 3.89 -9.36 -0.17
N SER A 125 3.94 -9.65 -1.47
CA SER A 125 4.24 -10.95 -2.08
C SER A 125 5.65 -11.00 -2.67
N PHE A 126 6.06 -12.19 -3.14
CA PHE A 126 7.29 -12.35 -3.92
C PHE A 126 7.34 -11.40 -5.15
N GLY A 127 6.22 -11.17 -5.82
CA GLY A 127 6.18 -10.26 -6.98
C GLY A 127 6.45 -8.80 -6.60
N HIS A 128 5.90 -8.34 -5.46
CA HIS A 128 6.12 -6.99 -4.93
C HIS A 128 7.61 -6.73 -4.67
N ILE A 129 8.25 -7.60 -3.90
CA ILE A 129 9.65 -7.42 -3.55
C ILE A 129 10.58 -7.49 -4.76
N MET A 130 10.27 -8.33 -5.76
CA MET A 130 11.11 -8.45 -6.96
C MET A 130 10.99 -7.20 -7.84
N LYS A 131 9.78 -6.61 -7.94
CA LYS A 131 9.57 -5.29 -8.58
C LYS A 131 10.41 -4.22 -7.88
N LEU A 132 10.47 -4.23 -6.54
CA LEU A 132 11.31 -3.29 -5.79
C LEU A 132 12.81 -3.55 -6.00
N CYS A 133 13.26 -4.80 -6.13
CA CYS A 133 14.66 -5.10 -6.39
C CYS A 133 15.16 -4.61 -7.76
N GLN A 134 14.31 -4.57 -8.79
CA GLN A 134 14.72 -4.29 -10.17
C GLN A 134 15.51 -2.98 -10.34
N ASP A 135 15.04 -1.88 -9.74
CA ASP A 135 15.66 -0.56 -9.85
C ASP A 135 16.40 -0.13 -8.57
N SER A 136 16.78 -1.10 -7.73
CA SER A 136 17.46 -0.82 -6.45
C SER A 136 18.97 -1.00 -6.55
N GLU A 137 19.70 -0.14 -5.85
CA GLU A 137 21.15 -0.28 -5.65
C GLU A 137 21.47 -1.56 -4.86
N PRO A 138 22.70 -2.12 -4.96
CA PRO A 138 23.03 -3.42 -4.38
C PRO A 138 22.64 -3.59 -2.90
N LEU A 139 22.96 -2.64 -2.02
CA LEU A 139 22.61 -2.78 -0.60
C LEU A 139 21.12 -2.53 -0.32
N VAL A 140 20.50 -1.64 -1.11
CA VAL A 140 19.04 -1.43 -1.09
C VAL A 140 18.31 -2.70 -1.52
N LYS A 141 18.83 -3.47 -2.49
CA LYS A 141 18.27 -4.79 -2.85
C LYS A 141 18.24 -5.71 -1.63
N VAL A 142 19.32 -5.77 -0.84
CA VAL A 142 19.35 -6.58 0.39
C VAL A 142 18.28 -6.11 1.37
N ALA A 143 18.15 -4.79 1.61
CA ALA A 143 17.12 -4.23 2.47
C ALA A 143 15.69 -4.55 1.99
N VAL A 144 15.42 -4.42 0.69
CA VAL A 144 14.14 -4.79 0.06
C VAL A 144 13.79 -6.25 0.33
N LEU A 145 14.75 -7.17 0.22
CA LEU A 145 14.47 -8.58 0.49
C LEU A 145 14.09 -8.83 1.96
N PHE A 146 14.50 -7.95 2.88
CA PHE A 146 14.20 -8.06 4.30
C PHE A 146 12.99 -7.26 4.78
N HIS A 147 12.63 -6.13 4.16
CA HIS A 147 11.72 -5.15 4.79
C HIS A 147 10.37 -5.72 5.25
N ASP A 148 9.85 -6.71 4.53
CA ASP A 148 8.56 -7.37 4.80
C ASP A 148 8.68 -8.81 5.34
N VAL A 149 9.86 -9.29 5.76
CA VAL A 149 9.95 -10.68 6.25
C VAL A 149 9.10 -10.90 7.50
N ALA A 150 8.92 -9.88 8.34
CA ALA A 150 7.95 -9.86 9.44
C ALA A 150 6.67 -9.13 9.06
N TYR A 151 5.52 -9.81 9.15
CA TYR A 151 4.23 -9.22 8.80
C TYR A 151 3.08 -9.73 9.68
N PHE A 152 3.09 -9.30 10.95
CA PHE A 152 2.32 -9.93 12.03
C PHE A 152 0.79 -9.90 11.82
N GLN A 153 0.22 -8.78 11.36
CA GLN A 153 -1.24 -8.68 11.18
C GLN A 153 -1.79 -9.55 10.05
N VAL A 154 -0.94 -9.94 9.09
CA VAL A 154 -1.34 -10.71 7.90
C VAL A 154 -1.07 -12.20 8.12
N ASP A 155 0.12 -12.54 8.62
CA ASP A 155 0.53 -13.93 8.86
C ASP A 155 -0.04 -14.50 10.17
N ASN A 156 -0.55 -13.63 11.05
CA ASN A 156 -1.06 -13.97 12.39
C ASN A 156 -0.06 -14.72 13.29
N ASN A 157 1.22 -14.73 12.91
CA ASN A 157 2.30 -15.43 13.60
C ASN A 157 3.62 -14.69 13.35
N PRO A 158 4.63 -14.87 14.23
CA PRO A 158 6.00 -14.50 13.90
C PRO A 158 6.49 -15.25 12.65
N PRO A 159 7.47 -14.69 11.90
CA PRO A 159 8.04 -15.38 10.75
C PRO A 159 8.59 -16.77 11.11
N PRO A 160 8.54 -17.75 10.19
CA PRO A 160 9.04 -19.09 10.45
C PRO A 160 10.50 -19.08 10.93
N ASN A 161 10.79 -19.79 12.02
CA ASN A 161 12.13 -19.87 12.62
C ASN A 161 12.75 -18.52 13.06
N SER A 162 11.95 -17.49 13.31
CA SER A 162 12.47 -16.16 13.71
C SER A 162 12.56 -15.91 15.21
N SER A 163 12.05 -16.79 16.07
CA SER A 163 11.99 -16.56 17.53
C SER A 163 13.36 -16.18 18.11
N ARG A 164 14.43 -16.87 17.67
CA ARG A 164 15.81 -16.62 18.08
C ARG A 164 16.32 -15.20 17.77
N PHE A 165 15.65 -14.48 16.87
CA PHE A 165 16.00 -13.11 16.50
C PHE A 165 15.14 -12.07 17.23
N LEU A 166 14.04 -12.45 17.86
CA LEU A 166 13.04 -11.53 18.38
C LEU A 166 12.76 -11.69 19.87
N GLU A 167 12.86 -12.88 20.43
CA GLU A 167 12.31 -13.22 21.76
C GLU A 167 12.92 -12.45 22.94
N ASP A 168 14.18 -12.02 22.82
CA ASP A 168 14.90 -11.23 23.82
C ASP A 168 14.81 -9.70 23.58
N VAL A 169 13.99 -9.28 22.60
CA VAL A 169 13.76 -7.86 22.26
C VAL A 169 12.27 -7.53 22.25
N LEU A 170 11.42 -8.40 21.71
CA LEU A 170 9.99 -8.19 21.54
C LEU A 170 9.17 -9.24 22.31
N THR A 171 8.17 -8.77 23.05
CA THR A 171 7.19 -9.63 23.72
C THR A 171 5.78 -9.16 23.37
N LEU A 172 4.89 -10.10 23.03
CA LEU A 172 3.49 -9.80 22.75
C LEU A 172 2.81 -9.24 24.01
N ASP A 173 2.10 -8.12 23.88
CA ASP A 173 1.31 -7.57 24.99
C ASP A 173 0.01 -8.36 25.12
N GLU A 174 -0.07 -9.23 26.13
CA GLU A 174 -1.21 -10.13 26.34
C GLU A 174 -2.55 -9.40 26.48
N ALA A 175 -2.56 -8.15 26.96
CA ALA A 175 -3.78 -7.37 27.10
C ALA A 175 -4.33 -6.89 25.74
N GLU A 176 -3.46 -6.75 24.73
CA GLU A 176 -3.77 -6.17 23.41
C GLU A 176 -3.32 -7.11 22.27
N LYS A 177 -3.39 -8.42 22.52
CA LYS A 177 -2.91 -9.42 21.56
C LYS A 177 -3.68 -9.41 20.23
N ARG A 178 -4.92 -8.92 20.23
CA ARG A 178 -5.80 -8.91 19.05
C ARG A 178 -5.39 -7.82 18.06
N GLU A 179 -4.72 -6.80 18.57
CA GLU A 179 -4.20 -5.65 17.84
C GLU A 179 -2.74 -5.88 17.41
N HIS A 180 -2.18 -7.07 17.71
CA HIS A 180 -0.77 -7.42 17.48
C HIS A 180 0.20 -6.39 18.08
N ILE A 181 -0.09 -5.93 19.30
CA ILE A 181 0.79 -5.00 20.01
C ILE A 181 1.92 -5.76 20.68
N TYR A 182 3.15 -5.36 20.40
CA TYR A 182 4.36 -5.89 21.03
C TYR A 182 5.03 -4.82 21.88
N ARG A 183 5.69 -5.24 22.94
CA ARG A 183 6.53 -4.40 23.78
C ARG A 183 8.00 -4.70 23.57
N VAL A 184 8.80 -3.66 23.50
CA VAL A 184 10.26 -3.75 23.46
C VAL A 184 10.77 -4.00 24.88
N VAL A 185 11.34 -5.17 25.15
CA VAL A 185 11.69 -5.62 26.52
C VAL A 185 13.19 -5.72 26.78
N GLY A 186 14.02 -5.72 25.74
CA GLY A 186 15.46 -5.92 25.88
C GLY A 186 16.29 -5.33 24.76
N SER A 187 17.60 -5.27 24.99
CA SER A 187 18.62 -4.81 24.02
C SER A 187 19.25 -5.96 23.24
N GLY A 188 18.64 -7.14 23.28
CA GLY A 188 19.15 -8.32 22.58
C GLY A 188 20.53 -8.75 23.05
N CYS A 189 20.75 -8.78 24.37
CA CYS A 189 22.06 -9.01 25.00
C CYS A 189 23.16 -8.06 24.50
N ASN A 190 22.81 -6.80 24.21
CA ASN A 190 23.71 -5.78 23.64
C ASN A 190 24.33 -6.19 22.29
N HIS A 191 23.63 -7.02 21.50
CA HIS A 191 24.05 -7.35 20.15
C HIS A 191 24.16 -6.06 19.30
N PRO A 192 25.30 -5.78 18.63
CA PRO A 192 25.50 -4.50 17.96
C PRO A 192 24.44 -4.18 16.89
N GLY A 193 23.99 -5.19 16.15
CA GLY A 193 22.89 -5.05 15.19
C GLY A 193 21.56 -4.64 15.85
N VAL A 194 21.25 -5.16 17.04
CA VAL A 194 20.02 -4.81 17.77
C VAL A 194 20.09 -3.39 18.31
N LEU A 195 21.24 -3.00 18.88
CA LEU A 195 21.48 -1.63 19.33
C LEU A 195 21.37 -0.64 18.16
N THR A 196 21.88 -1.01 16.99
CA THR A 196 21.74 -0.23 15.76
C THR A 196 20.28 -0.09 15.37
N CYS A 197 19.48 -1.17 15.34
CA CYS A 197 18.04 -1.09 15.06
C CYS A 197 17.31 -0.15 16.03
N LEU A 198 17.56 -0.29 17.34
CA LEU A 198 16.94 0.56 18.37
C LEU A 198 17.27 2.05 18.13
N LYS A 199 18.54 2.36 17.82
CA LYS A 199 19.00 3.72 17.54
C LYS A 199 18.36 4.29 16.28
N ILE A 200 18.44 3.57 15.16
CA ILE A 200 17.95 4.02 13.84
C ILE A 200 16.43 4.26 13.87
N PHE A 201 15.67 3.37 14.50
CA PHE A 201 14.22 3.51 14.63
C PHE A 201 13.79 4.48 15.75
N SER A 202 14.73 5.01 16.54
CA SER A 202 14.46 5.79 17.76
C SER A 202 13.55 5.07 18.77
N ILE A 203 13.70 3.76 18.89
CA ILE A 203 12.87 2.91 19.75
C ILE A 203 13.47 2.78 21.14
N LYS A 204 12.63 2.92 22.16
CA LYS A 204 13.04 2.82 23.58
C LYS A 204 12.57 1.52 24.22
N LEU A 205 13.30 1.07 25.24
CA LEU A 205 12.84 -0.02 26.09
C LEU A 205 11.50 0.35 26.76
N GLY A 206 10.59 -0.62 26.83
CA GLY A 206 9.24 -0.47 27.34
C GLY A 206 8.23 0.07 26.31
N GLN A 207 8.68 0.58 25.16
CA GLN A 207 7.80 1.11 24.12
C GLN A 207 6.89 0.02 23.54
N LYS A 208 5.62 0.37 23.35
CA LYS A 208 4.66 -0.43 22.60
C LYS A 208 4.80 -0.14 21.12
N LEU A 209 4.75 -1.18 20.31
CA LEU A 209 4.80 -1.14 18.86
C LEU A 209 3.59 -1.90 18.33
N ASP A 210 2.90 -1.29 17.39
CA ASP A 210 1.84 -1.90 16.60
C ASP A 210 2.17 -1.74 15.11
N PRO A 211 1.48 -2.46 14.22
CA PRO A 211 1.75 -2.39 12.78
C PRO A 211 1.71 -0.98 12.18
N THR A 212 0.89 -0.07 12.71
CA THR A 212 0.72 1.28 12.18
C THR A 212 1.88 2.22 12.53
N ILE A 213 2.68 1.86 13.54
CA ILE A 213 3.85 2.65 13.98
C ILE A 213 5.19 1.96 13.70
N GLY A 214 5.19 0.93 12.86
CA GLY A 214 6.42 0.31 12.33
C GLY A 214 6.86 -0.98 13.02
N LEU A 215 5.96 -1.73 13.65
CA LEU A 215 6.28 -3.03 14.26
C LEU A 215 6.90 -4.01 13.25
N ASN A 216 6.32 -4.11 12.05
CA ASN A 216 6.72 -5.08 11.04
C ASN A 216 8.13 -4.77 10.53
N GLU A 217 8.38 -3.52 10.17
CA GLU A 217 9.65 -3.01 9.67
C GLU A 217 10.74 -3.11 10.74
N PHE A 218 10.42 -2.79 12.00
CA PHE A 218 11.37 -2.96 13.10
C PHE A 218 11.74 -4.43 13.33
N ALA A 219 10.75 -5.33 13.35
CA ALA A 219 11.02 -6.76 13.49
C ALA A 219 11.81 -7.33 12.30
N SER A 220 11.50 -6.90 11.08
CA SER A 220 12.25 -7.22 9.86
C SER A 220 13.70 -6.75 9.95
N ALA A 221 13.94 -5.53 10.46
CA ALA A 221 15.29 -5.00 10.68
C ALA A 221 16.06 -5.77 11.78
N LEU A 222 15.40 -6.17 12.87
CA LEU A 222 16.00 -7.02 13.90
C LEU A 222 16.44 -8.38 13.34
N ILE A 223 15.58 -9.00 12.52
CA ILE A 223 15.90 -10.26 11.83
C ILE A 223 17.07 -10.05 10.87
N ALA A 224 17.01 -9.03 10.01
CA ALA A 224 18.06 -8.72 9.04
C ALA A 224 19.41 -8.48 9.74
N SER A 225 19.43 -7.62 10.77
CA SER A 225 20.66 -7.26 11.46
C SER A 225 21.35 -8.46 12.12
N ARG A 226 20.59 -9.35 12.77
CA ARG A 226 21.15 -10.56 13.38
C ARG A 226 21.58 -11.56 12.33
N LEU A 227 20.73 -11.86 11.35
CA LEU A 227 20.98 -12.88 10.34
C LEU A 227 22.19 -12.52 9.45
N LEU A 228 22.36 -11.25 9.08
CA LEU A 228 23.51 -10.78 8.29
C LEU A 228 24.83 -10.80 9.07
N MET A 229 24.77 -10.61 10.39
CA MET A 229 25.95 -10.59 11.25
C MET A 229 26.44 -11.97 11.68
N GLU A 230 25.65 -13.05 11.53
CA GLU A 230 26.03 -14.43 11.89
C GLU A 230 27.37 -14.86 11.26
N GLU A 231 27.66 -14.41 10.04
CA GLU A 231 28.85 -14.83 9.29
C GLU A 231 30.09 -13.95 9.53
N GLU A 232 29.96 -12.87 10.32
CA GLU A 232 30.99 -11.84 10.50
C GLU A 232 31.60 -11.29 9.19
N ALA A 233 30.89 -11.43 8.07
CA ALA A 233 31.33 -10.92 6.77
C ALA A 233 30.79 -9.51 6.52
N VAL A 234 29.55 -9.27 6.93
CA VAL A 234 28.84 -7.99 6.79
C VAL A 234 29.22 -7.06 7.94
N THR A 235 29.59 -5.83 7.62
CA THR A 235 30.00 -4.82 8.59
C THR A 235 28.80 -4.09 9.20
N LEU A 236 29.01 -3.47 10.36
CA LEU A 236 27.94 -2.80 11.10
C LEU A 236 27.40 -1.56 10.37
N ASP A 237 28.22 -0.86 9.60
CA ASP A 237 27.79 0.28 8.77
C ASP A 237 26.81 -0.16 7.67
N MET A 238 27.05 -1.32 7.05
CA MET A 238 26.14 -1.89 6.07
C MET A 238 24.81 -2.30 6.72
N VAL A 239 24.87 -2.87 7.93
CA VAL A 239 23.66 -3.21 8.70
C VAL A 239 22.87 -1.94 9.05
N ALA A 240 23.53 -0.86 9.45
CA ALA A 240 22.84 0.41 9.73
C ALA A 240 22.14 0.99 8.50
N GLU A 241 22.79 0.95 7.34
CA GLU A 241 22.20 1.38 6.06
C GLU A 241 20.97 0.53 5.71
N ILE A 242 21.07 -0.80 5.82
CA ILE A 242 19.93 -1.71 5.62
C ILE A 242 18.78 -1.39 6.59
N CYS A 243 19.09 -1.19 7.88
CA CYS A 243 18.09 -0.83 8.88
C CYS A 243 17.42 0.50 8.56
N ALA A 244 18.16 1.52 8.10
CA ALA A 244 17.59 2.82 7.74
C ALA A 244 16.69 2.71 6.51
N VAL A 245 17.07 1.89 5.52
CA VAL A 245 16.25 1.64 4.33
C VAL A 245 14.94 0.94 4.70
N ILE A 246 14.98 -0.07 5.59
CA ILE A 246 13.77 -0.73 6.12
C ILE A 246 12.94 0.24 6.97
N GLU A 247 13.57 1.10 7.78
CA GLU A 247 12.87 2.10 8.59
C GLU A 247 12.06 3.08 7.73
N GLY A 248 12.60 3.44 6.57
CA GLY A 248 11.93 4.32 5.62
C GLY A 248 10.72 3.71 4.92
N THR A 249 10.53 2.39 4.94
CA THR A 249 9.33 1.76 4.34
C THR A 249 8.12 1.84 5.26
N ILE A 250 8.24 2.35 6.49
CA ILE A 250 7.08 2.60 7.36
C ILE A 250 6.20 3.70 6.72
N PRO A 251 4.97 3.39 6.29
CA PRO A 251 4.19 4.31 5.46
C PRO A 251 3.52 5.44 6.26
N PHE A 252 3.15 6.52 5.57
CA PHE A 252 2.31 7.63 6.06
C PHE A 252 2.82 8.36 7.30
N ARG A 253 4.12 8.36 7.51
CA ARG A 253 4.73 9.00 8.67
C ARG A 253 4.53 10.50 8.67
N THR A 254 4.21 11.01 9.86
CA THR A 254 4.16 12.43 10.14
C THR A 254 5.56 12.96 10.42
N ASN A 255 5.69 14.29 10.47
CA ASN A 255 6.93 15.01 10.79
C ASN A 255 8.02 14.90 9.72
N GLN A 256 9.12 15.64 9.90
CA GLN A 256 10.32 15.59 9.06
C GLN A 256 11.11 14.29 9.33
N TRP A 257 10.47 13.14 9.13
CA TRP A 257 11.02 11.83 9.50
C TRP A 257 12.34 11.53 8.77
N THR A 258 12.51 12.07 7.56
CA THR A 258 13.74 11.94 6.77
C THR A 258 14.92 12.65 7.43
N GLU A 259 14.72 13.86 7.95
CA GLU A 259 15.74 14.60 8.71
C GLU A 259 16.04 13.93 10.06
N ARG A 260 15.01 13.41 10.75
CA ARG A 260 15.21 12.63 11.97
C ARG A 260 16.05 11.38 11.69
N LEU A 261 15.74 10.64 10.63
CA LEU A 261 16.49 9.43 10.26
C LEU A 261 17.94 9.78 9.90
N HIS A 262 18.16 10.91 9.21
CA HIS A 262 19.51 11.42 8.95
C HIS A 262 20.28 11.68 10.26
N SER A 263 19.66 12.37 11.23
CA SER A 263 20.24 12.60 12.56
C SER A 263 20.56 11.29 13.28
N ASN A 264 19.63 10.33 13.25
CA ASN A 264 19.83 9.02 13.87
C ASN A 264 21.03 8.27 13.25
N LEU A 265 21.19 8.34 11.93
CA LEU A 265 22.32 7.75 11.22
C LEU A 265 23.64 8.43 11.57
N LEU A 266 23.68 9.76 11.67
CA LEU A 266 24.86 10.50 12.09
C LEU A 266 25.29 10.10 13.51
N GLU A 267 24.33 10.08 14.45
CA GLU A 267 24.60 9.67 15.82
C GLU A 267 25.04 8.20 15.91
N ALA A 268 24.39 7.29 15.17
CA ALA A 268 24.78 5.89 15.13
C ALA A 268 26.19 5.71 14.54
N ASN A 269 26.52 6.46 13.49
CA ASN A 269 27.84 6.42 12.85
C ASN A 269 28.95 6.84 13.82
N GLU A 270 28.73 7.87 14.62
CA GLU A 270 29.65 8.31 15.67
C GLU A 270 29.73 7.30 16.83
N GLU A 271 28.58 6.94 17.40
CA GLU A 271 28.47 6.08 18.58
C GLU A 271 29.09 4.69 18.35
N PHE A 272 28.84 4.11 17.17
CA PHE A 272 29.32 2.78 16.79
C PHE A 272 30.60 2.80 15.94
N LYS A 273 31.18 3.99 15.70
CA LYS A 273 32.44 4.18 14.96
C LYS A 273 32.43 3.53 13.58
N MET A 274 31.35 3.74 12.83
CA MET A 274 31.14 3.14 11.50
C MET A 274 32.02 3.79 10.41
N GLY A 275 32.54 5.00 10.66
CA GLY A 275 33.53 5.65 9.79
C GLY A 275 32.99 6.13 8.44
N ARG A 276 31.66 6.29 8.32
CA ARG A 276 31.01 6.86 7.14
C ARG A 276 31.14 8.38 7.17
N THR A 277 31.29 8.97 5.99
CA THR A 277 31.24 10.43 5.82
C THR A 277 29.80 10.93 5.85
N GLU A 278 29.59 12.21 6.12
CA GLU A 278 28.25 12.82 6.10
C GLU A 278 27.61 12.71 4.70
N GLU A 279 28.38 12.96 3.63
CA GLU A 279 27.90 12.82 2.25
C GLU A 279 27.36 11.41 1.95
N GLU A 280 28.07 10.37 2.42
CA GLU A 280 27.65 8.98 2.28
C GLU A 280 26.38 8.63 3.08
N LEU A 281 26.17 9.28 4.22
CA LEU A 281 24.95 9.13 5.01
C LEU A 281 23.79 9.87 4.37
N GLU A 282 24.03 11.02 3.75
CA GLU A 282 23.02 11.71 2.95
C GLU A 282 22.61 10.91 1.72
N ASP A 283 23.56 10.28 1.02
CA ASP A 283 23.27 9.35 -0.08
C ASP A 283 22.40 8.18 0.40
N THR A 284 22.67 7.67 1.60
CA THR A 284 21.83 6.66 2.24
C THR A 284 20.39 7.16 2.37
N ILE A 285 20.16 8.37 2.89
CA ILE A 285 18.81 8.92 3.03
C ILE A 285 18.14 9.16 1.67
N ARG A 286 18.89 9.58 0.64
CA ARG A 286 18.38 9.68 -0.73
C ARG A 286 17.86 8.32 -1.22
N SER A 287 18.64 7.25 -1.02
CA SER A 287 18.24 5.88 -1.35
C SER A 287 17.04 5.39 -0.51
N VAL A 288 16.99 5.75 0.77
CA VAL A 288 15.83 5.47 1.66
C VAL A 288 14.55 6.11 1.10
N VAL A 289 14.57 7.40 0.77
CA VAL A 289 13.40 8.11 0.24
C VAL A 289 12.98 7.56 -1.12
N ASN A 290 13.94 7.24 -1.99
CA ASN A 290 13.64 6.64 -3.28
C ASN A 290 12.96 5.28 -3.14
N LEU A 291 13.42 4.42 -2.22
CA LEU A 291 12.75 3.15 -1.97
C LEU A 291 11.38 3.36 -1.33
N ALA A 292 11.29 4.17 -0.28
CA ALA A 292 10.03 4.44 0.43
C ALA A 292 8.92 4.90 -0.54
N ASN A 293 9.26 5.80 -1.48
CA ASN A 293 8.32 6.27 -2.50
C ASN A 293 7.96 5.20 -3.53
N ARG A 294 8.85 4.24 -3.83
CA ARG A 294 8.57 3.13 -4.74
C ARG A 294 7.72 2.04 -4.08
N ASP A 295 7.91 1.82 -2.78
CA ASP A 295 7.15 0.85 -1.99
C ASP A 295 5.66 1.21 -1.93
N VAL A 296 5.34 2.49 -1.71
CA VAL A 296 3.97 3.03 -1.84
C VAL A 296 3.66 3.56 -3.24
N GLY A 297 4.44 3.17 -4.24
CA GLY A 297 4.42 3.75 -5.59
C GLY A 297 3.09 3.63 -6.32
N ASP A 298 2.29 2.60 -5.98
CA ASP A 298 0.98 2.36 -6.57
C ASP A 298 0.02 3.55 -6.37
N PHE A 299 0.16 4.32 -5.29
CA PHE A 299 -0.61 5.56 -5.10
C PHE A 299 -0.33 6.59 -6.19
N GLY A 300 0.89 6.63 -6.72
CA GLY A 300 1.35 7.59 -7.73
C GLY A 300 1.06 7.16 -9.18
N GLU A 301 0.37 6.03 -9.38
CA GLU A 301 0.10 5.50 -10.70
C GLU A 301 -0.71 6.46 -11.57
N LYS A 302 -0.36 6.54 -12.86
CA LYS A 302 -1.07 7.42 -13.79
C LYS A 302 -2.49 6.90 -14.08
N ASP A 303 -2.64 5.58 -14.09
CA ASP A 303 -3.92 4.91 -14.28
C ASP A 303 -4.46 4.40 -12.93
N ALA A 304 -5.62 4.93 -12.53
CA ALA A 304 -6.28 4.54 -11.29
C ALA A 304 -6.68 3.05 -11.26
N LEU A 305 -6.74 2.37 -12.42
CA LEU A 305 -6.92 0.91 -12.48
C LEU A 305 -5.78 0.17 -11.77
N LEU A 306 -4.53 0.58 -11.99
CA LEU A 306 -3.36 -0.08 -11.40
C LEU A 306 -3.32 0.12 -9.88
N PHE A 307 -3.60 1.34 -9.42
CA PHE A 307 -3.74 1.64 -7.99
C PHE A 307 -4.85 0.80 -7.34
N LEU A 308 -5.99 0.66 -8.02
CA LEU A 308 -7.12 -0.11 -7.50
C LEU A 308 -6.84 -1.60 -7.44
N ASP A 309 -6.14 -2.17 -8.43
CA ASP A 309 -5.74 -3.59 -8.41
C ASP A 309 -4.92 -3.90 -7.14
N GLY A 310 -3.90 -3.10 -6.83
CA GLY A 310 -3.10 -3.24 -5.59
C GLY A 310 -3.93 -3.00 -4.32
N THR A 311 -4.83 -2.02 -4.33
CA THR A 311 -5.77 -1.77 -3.22
C THR A 311 -6.70 -2.97 -2.97
N TRP A 312 -7.10 -3.68 -4.02
CA TRP A 312 -7.94 -4.86 -3.92
C TRP A 312 -7.16 -6.09 -3.44
N ASP A 313 -5.87 -6.21 -3.76
CA ASP A 313 -4.98 -7.19 -3.13
C ASP A 313 -4.86 -6.95 -1.62
N LEU A 314 -4.70 -5.69 -1.20
CA LEU A 314 -4.67 -5.31 0.22
C LEU A 314 -5.98 -5.59 0.95
N LEU A 315 -7.14 -5.43 0.29
CA LEU A 315 -8.45 -5.79 0.88
C LEU A 315 -8.48 -7.27 1.28
N VAL A 316 -7.99 -8.13 0.40
CA VAL A 316 -7.99 -9.58 0.60
C VAL A 316 -6.94 -10.01 1.63
N GLU A 317 -5.75 -9.42 1.56
CA GLU A 317 -4.65 -9.67 2.47
C GLU A 317 -5.00 -9.29 3.92
N ASN A 318 -5.55 -8.09 4.12
CA ASN A 318 -5.94 -7.60 5.45
C ASN A 318 -7.23 -8.25 5.97
N ASN A 319 -7.94 -9.01 5.14
CA ASN A 319 -9.16 -9.72 5.52
C ASN A 319 -9.13 -11.16 4.98
N PRO A 320 -8.29 -12.06 5.53
CA PRO A 320 -8.04 -13.39 4.96
C PRO A 320 -9.28 -14.28 4.82
N ARG A 321 -10.35 -13.99 5.57
CA ARG A 321 -11.64 -14.69 5.43
C ARG A 321 -12.26 -14.48 4.04
N ILE A 322 -12.11 -13.30 3.44
CA ILE A 322 -12.61 -13.02 2.08
C ILE A 322 -12.00 -13.99 1.08
N TRP A 323 -10.69 -14.22 1.15
CA TRP A 323 -10.00 -15.19 0.30
C TRP A 323 -10.38 -16.64 0.62
N ARG A 324 -10.27 -17.02 1.90
CA ARG A 324 -10.43 -18.43 2.32
C ARG A 324 -11.85 -18.96 2.10
N GLU A 325 -12.85 -18.11 2.27
CA GLU A 325 -14.25 -18.47 2.09
C GLU A 325 -14.69 -18.31 0.63
N GLY A 326 -13.98 -17.51 -0.18
CA GLY A 326 -14.18 -17.36 -1.62
C GLY A 326 -15.64 -17.04 -1.97
N GLU A 327 -16.24 -17.84 -2.84
CA GLU A 327 -17.65 -17.72 -3.24
C GLU A 327 -18.64 -17.89 -2.08
N ARG A 328 -18.22 -18.50 -0.96
CA ARG A 328 -19.03 -18.69 0.24
C ARG A 328 -18.85 -17.58 1.27
N CYS A 329 -18.04 -16.56 0.96
CA CYS A 329 -17.79 -15.42 1.85
C CYS A 329 -19.12 -14.71 2.18
N PRO A 330 -19.57 -14.71 3.45
CA PRO A 330 -20.79 -14.03 3.83
C PRO A 330 -20.71 -12.52 3.60
N VAL A 331 -21.85 -11.90 3.27
CA VAL A 331 -21.91 -10.46 2.97
C VAL A 331 -21.37 -9.59 4.10
N GLN A 332 -21.60 -9.97 5.37
CA GLN A 332 -21.11 -9.23 6.53
C GLN A 332 -19.58 -9.29 6.69
N VAL A 333 -18.94 -10.35 6.20
CA VAL A 333 -17.48 -10.48 6.18
C VAL A 333 -16.90 -9.55 5.13
N TYR A 334 -17.46 -9.59 3.92
CA TYR A 334 -17.06 -8.72 2.82
C TYR A 334 -17.28 -7.24 3.14
N ARG A 335 -18.47 -6.90 3.68
CA ARG A 335 -18.80 -5.55 4.19
C ARG A 335 -17.77 -5.07 5.18
N SER A 336 -17.39 -5.91 6.15
CA SER A 336 -16.41 -5.52 7.17
C SER A 336 -15.04 -5.20 6.56
N GLY A 337 -14.60 -5.94 5.53
CA GLY A 337 -13.37 -5.63 4.81
C GLY A 337 -13.47 -4.31 4.04
N LEU A 338 -14.53 -4.14 3.24
CA LEU A 338 -14.78 -2.90 2.51
C LEU A 338 -14.91 -1.68 3.43
N GLN A 339 -15.52 -1.83 4.60
CA GLN A 339 -15.63 -0.75 5.59
C GLN A 339 -14.25 -0.27 6.04
N LYS A 340 -13.31 -1.19 6.31
CA LYS A 340 -11.93 -0.84 6.68
C LYS A 340 -11.21 -0.16 5.52
N THR A 341 -11.27 -0.74 4.32
CA THR A 341 -10.63 -0.17 3.12
C THR A 341 -11.18 1.22 2.79
N HIS A 342 -12.50 1.38 2.78
CA HIS A 342 -13.15 2.67 2.56
C HIS A 342 -12.83 3.67 3.69
N GLY A 343 -12.78 3.20 4.94
CA GLY A 343 -12.36 3.98 6.10
C GLY A 343 -10.95 4.56 5.90
N PHE A 344 -9.98 3.70 5.57
CA PHE A 344 -8.61 4.09 5.26
C PHE A 344 -8.54 5.10 4.11
N LEU A 345 -9.19 4.84 2.97
CA LEU A 345 -9.21 5.77 1.83
C LEU A 345 -9.89 7.10 2.15
N SER A 346 -10.75 7.14 3.17
CA SER A 346 -11.40 8.38 3.63
C SER A 346 -10.53 9.18 4.60
N THR A 347 -9.54 8.59 5.25
CA THR A 347 -8.74 9.23 6.30
C THR A 347 -7.27 9.39 5.94
N VAL A 348 -6.77 8.66 4.94
CA VAL A 348 -5.38 8.75 4.49
C VAL A 348 -5.07 10.19 4.04
N GLN A 349 -4.01 10.75 4.61
CA GLN A 349 -3.55 12.10 4.25
C GLN A 349 -2.63 11.99 3.04
N THR A 350 -3.11 12.41 1.87
CA THR A 350 -2.39 12.24 0.60
C THR A 350 -1.02 12.92 0.59
N LYS A 351 -0.87 14.02 1.34
CA LYS A 351 0.39 14.73 1.55
C LYS A 351 1.47 13.95 2.32
N LEU A 352 1.10 12.85 2.99
CA LEU A 352 2.02 11.99 3.75
C LEU A 352 2.38 10.70 3.01
N ILE A 353 1.84 10.47 1.81
CA ILE A 353 2.09 9.25 1.03
C ILE A 353 3.54 9.25 0.54
N PHE A 354 3.93 10.30 -0.16
CA PHE A 354 5.28 10.43 -0.68
C PHE A 354 6.13 11.30 0.23
N SER A 355 7.40 10.94 0.32
CA SER A 355 8.39 11.60 1.14
C SER A 355 9.45 12.28 0.29
N LYS A 356 10.11 13.27 0.89
CA LYS A 356 11.17 14.05 0.28
C LYS A 356 12.27 14.29 1.32
N PHE A 357 13.51 14.19 0.87
CA PHE A 357 14.69 14.60 1.62
C PHE A 357 15.46 15.59 0.77
N ARG A 358 15.46 16.85 1.21
CA ARG A 358 16.06 17.98 0.46
C ARG A 358 15.57 17.96 -0.99
N ASP A 359 16.43 17.89 -2.01
CA ASP A 359 16.01 17.88 -3.42
C ASP A 359 15.68 16.49 -4.00
N THR A 360 15.55 15.46 -3.16
CA THR A 360 15.23 14.08 -3.59
C THR A 360 13.86 13.62 -3.06
N PRO A 361 12.88 13.31 -3.92
CA PRO A 361 12.91 13.55 -5.37
C PRO A 361 12.83 15.05 -5.69
N SER A 362 13.09 15.40 -6.95
CA SER A 362 12.91 16.79 -7.42
C SER A 362 11.50 17.30 -7.12
N GLN A 363 11.34 18.61 -6.88
CA GLN A 363 10.03 19.18 -6.57
C GLN A 363 8.97 18.85 -7.62
N ALA A 364 9.31 18.94 -8.90
CA ALA A 364 8.38 18.63 -10.00
C ALA A 364 7.91 17.17 -9.98
N HIS A 365 8.81 16.22 -9.65
CA HIS A 365 8.44 14.82 -9.54
C HIS A 365 7.59 14.56 -8.29
N PHE A 366 7.93 15.18 -7.16
CA PHE A 366 7.16 15.10 -5.92
C PHE A 366 5.73 15.61 -6.11
N ASP A 367 5.55 16.73 -6.82
CA ASP A 367 4.23 17.31 -7.10
C ASP A 367 3.40 16.41 -8.03
N LEU A 368 4.05 15.78 -9.01
CA LEU A 368 3.41 14.80 -9.90
C LEU A 368 2.90 13.57 -9.13
N LEU A 369 3.74 13.00 -8.27
CA LEU A 369 3.38 11.87 -7.42
C LEU A 369 2.23 12.25 -6.47
N SER A 370 2.36 13.39 -5.78
CA SER A 370 1.36 13.89 -4.83
C SER A 370 0.00 14.15 -5.48
N SER A 371 -0.03 14.76 -6.65
CA SER A 371 -1.26 15.02 -7.41
C SER A 371 -1.91 13.73 -7.92
N SER A 372 -1.10 12.77 -8.37
CA SER A 372 -1.58 11.45 -8.81
C SER A 372 -2.19 10.67 -7.64
N ALA A 373 -1.55 10.66 -6.47
CA ALA A 373 -2.09 10.05 -5.26
C ALA A 373 -3.39 10.70 -4.80
N ALA A 374 -3.48 12.03 -4.81
CA ALA A 374 -4.72 12.71 -4.45
C ALA A 374 -5.89 12.26 -5.34
N LYS A 375 -5.67 12.23 -6.66
CA LYS A 375 -6.66 11.75 -7.63
C LYS A 375 -7.02 10.28 -7.42
N ASN A 376 -6.03 9.42 -7.23
CA ASN A 376 -6.23 7.98 -7.10
C ASN A 376 -6.98 7.63 -5.81
N VAL A 377 -6.63 8.25 -4.69
CA VAL A 377 -7.35 8.11 -3.41
C VAL A 377 -8.78 8.62 -3.54
N GLU A 378 -9.00 9.79 -4.15
CA GLU A 378 -10.34 10.36 -4.31
C GLU A 378 -11.27 9.42 -5.08
N VAL A 379 -10.82 8.95 -6.24
CA VAL A 379 -11.62 8.08 -7.10
C VAL A 379 -11.86 6.72 -6.43
N SER A 380 -10.84 6.16 -5.78
CA SER A 380 -10.94 4.87 -5.09
C SER A 380 -11.83 4.93 -3.85
N ARG A 381 -11.87 6.06 -3.15
CA ARG A 381 -12.80 6.31 -2.04
C ARG A 381 -14.25 6.21 -2.52
N ILE A 382 -14.58 6.78 -3.68
CA ILE A 382 -15.93 6.71 -4.25
C ILE A 382 -16.22 5.28 -4.72
N TYR A 383 -15.28 4.67 -5.46
CA TYR A 383 -15.41 3.30 -5.96
C TYR A 383 -15.64 2.28 -4.83
N SER A 384 -14.80 2.30 -3.79
CA SER A 384 -14.97 1.47 -2.60
C SER A 384 -16.24 1.81 -1.83
N GLY A 385 -16.61 3.10 -1.75
CA GLY A 385 -17.82 3.57 -1.08
C GLY A 385 -19.09 3.05 -1.72
N MET A 386 -19.16 3.03 -3.06
CA MET A 386 -20.28 2.44 -3.80
C MET A 386 -20.46 0.97 -3.47
N LYS A 387 -19.39 0.18 -3.54
CA LYS A 387 -19.43 -1.25 -3.20
C LYS A 387 -19.79 -1.46 -1.73
N PHE A 388 -19.28 -0.60 -0.85
CA PHE A 388 -19.58 -0.64 0.57
C PHE A 388 -21.07 -0.41 0.86
N VAL A 389 -21.71 0.63 0.29
CA VAL A 389 -23.15 0.85 0.50
C VAL A 389 -24.01 -0.26 -0.10
N LEU A 390 -23.60 -0.84 -1.23
CA LEU A 390 -24.29 -1.98 -1.83
C LEU A 390 -24.22 -3.21 -0.92
N CYS A 391 -23.10 -3.44 -0.23
CA CYS A 391 -23.01 -4.44 0.84
C CYS A 391 -23.95 -4.14 2.01
N LEU A 392 -24.08 -2.86 2.43
CA LEU A 392 -25.01 -2.49 3.51
C LEU A 392 -26.45 -2.84 3.13
N ILE A 393 -26.86 -2.54 1.91
CA ILE A 393 -28.21 -2.83 1.39
C ILE A 393 -28.43 -4.34 1.29
N ALA A 394 -27.45 -5.08 0.75
CA ALA A 394 -27.54 -6.54 0.62
C ALA A 394 -27.67 -7.23 1.98
N GLU A 395 -26.82 -6.87 2.96
CA GLU A 395 -26.92 -7.40 4.33
C GLU A 395 -28.25 -7.02 5.00
N ALA A 396 -28.74 -5.79 4.81
CA ALA A 396 -30.02 -5.37 5.35
C ALA A 396 -31.19 -6.19 4.78
N LEU A 397 -31.16 -6.50 3.48
CA LEU A 397 -32.16 -7.37 2.84
C LEU A 397 -32.11 -8.79 3.39
N GLU A 398 -30.93 -9.38 3.60
CA GLU A 398 -30.79 -10.71 4.21
C GLU A 398 -31.49 -10.78 5.58
N ILE A 399 -31.29 -9.76 6.41
CA ILE A 399 -31.88 -9.69 7.76
C ILE A 399 -33.40 -9.52 7.70
N VAL A 400 -33.92 -8.68 6.80
CA VAL A 400 -35.36 -8.43 6.68
C VAL A 400 -36.09 -9.65 6.14
N HIS A 401 -35.54 -10.28 5.10
CA HIS A 401 -36.11 -11.45 4.41
C HIS A 401 -35.78 -12.78 5.10
N LYS A 402 -34.86 -12.80 6.07
CA LYS A 402 -34.37 -14.02 6.75
C LYS A 402 -33.84 -15.06 5.75
N LYS A 403 -33.19 -14.59 4.69
CA LYS A 403 -32.64 -15.41 3.61
C LYS A 403 -31.19 -14.98 3.37
N ALA A 404 -30.27 -15.93 3.35
CA ALA A 404 -28.88 -15.64 2.99
C ALA A 404 -28.82 -15.27 1.51
N SER A 405 -28.01 -14.27 1.19
CA SER A 405 -27.76 -13.85 -0.17
C SER A 405 -27.04 -14.98 -0.92
N GLN A 406 -27.63 -15.38 -2.03
CA GLN A 406 -26.96 -16.25 -2.99
C GLN A 406 -26.71 -15.39 -4.21
N VAL A 407 -25.44 -15.27 -4.57
CA VAL A 407 -25.07 -14.66 -5.85
C VAL A 407 -25.64 -15.56 -6.94
N ASP A 408 -26.58 -15.04 -7.73
CA ASP A 408 -27.09 -15.71 -8.93
C ASP A 408 -26.27 -15.21 -10.15
N PRO A 409 -25.31 -16.01 -10.65
CA PRO A 409 -24.46 -15.60 -11.75
C PRO A 409 -25.23 -15.42 -13.06
N GLU A 410 -26.37 -16.10 -13.24
CA GLU A 410 -27.17 -16.04 -14.45
C GLU A 410 -28.01 -14.76 -14.50
N ASN A 411 -28.50 -14.27 -13.35
CA ASN A 411 -29.10 -12.94 -13.26
C ASN A 411 -28.06 -11.83 -13.47
N CYS A 412 -26.81 -12.05 -13.05
CA CYS A 412 -25.71 -11.10 -13.30
C CYS A 412 -25.37 -10.98 -14.79
N LYS A 413 -25.27 -12.10 -15.52
CA LYS A 413 -24.89 -12.12 -16.94
C LYS A 413 -25.96 -11.51 -17.86
N LYS A 414 -27.25 -11.70 -17.57
CA LYS A 414 -28.35 -11.11 -18.36
C LYS A 414 -28.29 -9.59 -18.41
N GLU A 415 -27.79 -8.94 -17.36
CA GLU A 415 -27.66 -7.48 -17.31
C GLU A 415 -26.36 -7.00 -18.00
N VAL A 416 -25.27 -7.79 -17.97
CA VAL A 416 -24.02 -7.45 -18.69
C VAL A 416 -24.23 -7.43 -20.21
N VAL A 417 -25.04 -8.34 -20.75
CA VAL A 417 -25.36 -8.38 -22.19
C VAL A 417 -26.23 -7.19 -22.63
N SER A 418 -27.06 -6.62 -21.74
CA SER A 418 -27.80 -5.38 -22.05
C SER A 418 -26.96 -4.10 -21.96
N VAL A 419 -25.79 -4.16 -21.32
CA VAL A 419 -24.96 -2.98 -20.98
C VAL A 419 -23.65 -2.93 -21.79
N GLY A 420 -23.29 -3.98 -22.53
CA GLY A 420 -21.98 -4.10 -23.18
C GLY A 420 -21.97 -4.63 -24.60
N ASP A 421 -22.36 -3.80 -25.57
CA ASP A 421 -21.80 -3.85 -26.92
C ASP A 421 -21.43 -2.43 -27.37
N THR A 422 -20.40 -1.86 -26.75
CA THR A 422 -20.02 -0.43 -26.85
C THR A 422 -18.60 -0.22 -27.36
N SER A 423 -18.05 -1.20 -28.11
CA SER A 423 -16.98 -0.91 -29.08
C SER A 423 -17.43 0.16 -30.09
N ASP A 424 -18.73 0.17 -30.40
CA ASP A 424 -19.35 1.15 -31.31
C ASP A 424 -19.57 2.53 -30.68
N ASP A 425 -19.57 2.68 -29.36
CA ASP A 425 -19.87 3.98 -28.72
C ASP A 425 -18.66 4.92 -28.68
N LEU A 426 -17.44 4.39 -28.62
CA LEU A 426 -16.23 5.20 -28.72
C LEU A 426 -16.02 5.71 -30.16
N GLU A 427 -16.35 4.88 -31.16
CA GLU A 427 -16.34 5.25 -32.58
C GLU A 427 -17.53 6.16 -32.94
N ARG A 428 -18.73 5.94 -32.40
CA ARG A 428 -19.87 6.87 -32.53
C ARG A 428 -19.60 8.20 -31.84
N ALA A 429 -18.96 8.24 -30.68
CA ALA A 429 -18.59 9.51 -30.02
C ALA A 429 -17.58 10.32 -30.86
N LYS A 430 -16.67 9.64 -31.57
CA LYS A 430 -15.77 10.28 -32.55
C LYS A 430 -16.50 10.72 -33.83
N LYS A 431 -17.50 9.95 -34.30
CA LYS A 431 -18.31 10.27 -35.49
C LYS A 431 -19.34 11.39 -35.24
N LYS A 432 -19.95 11.44 -34.05
CA LYS A 432 -20.95 12.45 -33.67
C LYS A 432 -20.34 13.85 -33.46
N ARG A 433 -19.07 13.92 -33.04
CA ARG A 433 -18.28 15.18 -33.03
C ARG A 433 -18.01 15.76 -34.42
N LYS A 434 -18.30 15.04 -35.52
CA LYS A 434 -18.12 15.51 -36.89
C LYS A 434 -19.41 15.95 -37.58
N VAL A 435 -20.58 15.80 -36.95
CA VAL A 435 -21.89 16.02 -37.61
C VAL A 435 -22.80 17.02 -36.89
N GLU A 436 -22.59 17.34 -35.61
CA GLU A 436 -23.44 18.30 -34.89
C GLU A 436 -22.72 19.62 -34.65
N ASP A 437 -22.62 20.42 -35.72
CA ASP A 437 -22.43 21.87 -35.65
C ASP A 437 -23.78 22.51 -36.03
N GLY A 438 -24.69 22.57 -35.06
CA GLY A 438 -26.01 23.21 -35.20
C GLY A 438 -27.19 22.36 -34.73
N GLY A 439 -27.65 22.59 -33.50
CA GLY A 439 -28.97 22.14 -33.03
C GLY A 439 -28.98 21.66 -31.58
N GLY A 440 -29.61 22.43 -30.69
CA GLY A 440 -29.65 22.19 -29.25
C GLY A 440 -30.23 20.83 -28.84
N ALA A 441 -29.37 20.01 -28.23
CA ALA A 441 -29.76 19.01 -27.25
C ALA A 441 -28.83 19.18 -26.05
N GLU A 442 -29.36 19.67 -24.92
CA GLU A 442 -28.68 19.62 -23.62
C GLU A 442 -28.59 18.16 -23.14
N GLY A 443 -27.77 17.36 -23.83
CA GLY A 443 -27.28 16.12 -23.26
C GLY A 443 -26.32 16.48 -22.15
N LEU A 444 -26.65 16.15 -20.89
CA LEU A 444 -25.73 16.30 -19.76
C LEU A 444 -24.38 15.65 -20.11
N ALA A 445 -23.39 16.47 -20.46
CA ALA A 445 -22.04 16.00 -20.67
C ALA A 445 -21.58 15.37 -19.35
N ARG A 446 -21.30 14.06 -19.35
CA ARG A 446 -20.81 13.36 -18.16
C ARG A 446 -19.52 14.04 -17.69
N SER A 447 -19.44 14.33 -16.39
CA SER A 447 -18.26 14.94 -15.81
C SER A 447 -17.03 14.02 -15.98
N PRO A 448 -15.80 14.57 -16.05
CA PRO A 448 -14.59 13.74 -16.08
C PRO A 448 -14.51 12.73 -14.92
N ARG A 449 -14.99 13.10 -13.73
CA ARG A 449 -15.09 12.19 -12.56
C ARG A 449 -16.00 11.00 -12.86
N SER A 450 -17.18 11.25 -13.44
CA SER A 450 -18.15 10.22 -13.82
C SER A 450 -17.59 9.27 -14.87
N LEU A 451 -16.95 9.79 -15.92
CA LEU A 451 -16.30 8.98 -16.96
C LEU A 451 -15.16 8.12 -16.40
N GLY A 452 -14.35 8.68 -15.50
CA GLY A 452 -13.30 7.95 -14.80
C GLY A 452 -13.85 6.75 -14.01
N LEU A 453 -14.89 6.98 -13.20
CA LEU A 453 -15.55 5.92 -12.43
C LEU A 453 -16.20 4.85 -13.31
N SER A 454 -16.88 5.23 -14.39
CA SER A 454 -17.45 4.26 -15.35
C SER A 454 -16.37 3.40 -15.98
N ARG A 455 -15.22 3.98 -16.34
CA ARG A 455 -14.06 3.23 -16.86
C ARG A 455 -13.57 2.23 -15.81
N LEU A 456 -13.40 2.65 -14.55
CA LEU A 456 -12.96 1.76 -13.48
C LEU A 456 -13.90 0.59 -13.26
N LEU A 457 -15.20 0.84 -13.15
CA LEU A 457 -16.20 -0.22 -13.01
C LEU A 457 -16.20 -1.21 -14.19
N SER A 458 -15.79 -0.75 -15.37
CA SER A 458 -15.77 -1.57 -16.58
C SER A 458 -14.54 -2.44 -16.72
N PHE A 459 -13.37 -1.97 -16.24
CA PHE A 459 -12.08 -2.62 -16.49
C PHE A 459 -11.37 -3.12 -15.24
N HIS A 460 -11.77 -2.68 -14.04
CA HIS A 460 -11.15 -3.15 -12.81
C HIS A 460 -11.35 -4.65 -12.67
N ARG A 461 -10.25 -5.36 -12.44
CA ARG A 461 -10.26 -6.81 -12.31
C ARG A 461 -10.97 -7.17 -11.00
N THR A 462 -11.94 -8.07 -11.06
CA THR A 462 -12.59 -8.56 -9.84
C THR A 462 -11.62 -9.42 -9.02
N ILE A 463 -11.86 -9.52 -7.71
CA ILE A 463 -11.12 -10.46 -6.86
C ILE A 463 -11.27 -11.87 -7.47
N LYS A 464 -10.14 -12.55 -7.70
CA LYS A 464 -10.12 -13.91 -8.24
C LYS A 464 -10.95 -14.80 -7.30
N HIS A 465 -11.97 -15.48 -7.83
CA HIS A 465 -12.91 -16.32 -7.08
C HIS A 465 -13.84 -15.57 -6.08
N GLY A 466 -13.98 -14.26 -6.21
CA GLY A 466 -14.88 -13.45 -5.39
C GLY A 466 -16.19 -13.12 -6.10
N GLY A 467 -17.16 -14.06 -6.13
CA GLY A 467 -18.48 -13.81 -6.74
C GLY A 467 -19.18 -12.57 -6.17
N MET A 468 -18.96 -12.27 -4.89
CA MET A 468 -19.43 -11.04 -4.24
C MET A 468 -18.87 -9.76 -4.90
N ASP A 469 -17.57 -9.71 -5.22
CA ASP A 469 -16.95 -8.52 -5.81
C ASP A 469 -17.46 -8.23 -7.22
N GLU A 470 -17.68 -9.29 -8.00
CA GLU A 470 -18.26 -9.20 -9.35
C GLU A 470 -19.68 -8.64 -9.30
N VAL A 471 -20.54 -9.19 -8.44
CA VAL A 471 -21.91 -8.70 -8.20
C VAL A 471 -21.91 -7.23 -7.80
N LEU A 472 -21.07 -6.85 -6.83
CA LEU A 472 -21.00 -5.47 -6.36
C LEU A 472 -20.51 -4.52 -7.47
N THR A 473 -19.63 -5.00 -8.37
CA THR A 473 -19.18 -4.22 -9.52
C THR A 473 -20.33 -3.97 -10.51
N ILE A 474 -21.14 -4.99 -10.80
CA ILE A 474 -22.33 -4.86 -11.66
C ILE A 474 -23.35 -3.91 -11.01
N LEU A 475 -23.67 -4.11 -9.74
CA LEU A 475 -24.60 -3.26 -9.01
C LEU A 475 -24.11 -1.80 -8.92
N ALA A 476 -22.80 -1.59 -8.81
CA ALA A 476 -22.22 -0.25 -8.82
C ALA A 476 -22.38 0.43 -10.19
N LYS A 477 -22.32 -0.31 -11.31
CA LYS A 477 -22.68 0.25 -12.64
C LYS A 477 -24.13 0.70 -12.69
N HIS A 478 -25.07 -0.14 -12.24
CA HIS A 478 -26.49 0.23 -12.18
C HIS A 478 -26.76 1.40 -11.23
N LEU A 479 -26.00 1.51 -10.14
CA LEU A 479 -26.08 2.66 -9.23
C LEU A 479 -25.65 3.95 -9.93
N MET A 480 -24.54 3.92 -10.68
CA MET A 480 -24.11 5.07 -11.51
C MET A 480 -25.21 5.48 -12.50
N GLU A 481 -25.79 4.52 -13.22
CA GLU A 481 -26.82 4.76 -14.22
C GLU A 481 -28.11 5.31 -13.59
N SER A 482 -28.53 4.76 -12.46
CA SER A 482 -29.70 5.20 -11.70
C SER A 482 -29.60 6.66 -11.25
N PHE A 483 -28.38 7.16 -11.03
CA PHE A 483 -28.13 8.56 -10.72
C PHE A 483 -27.75 9.40 -11.94
N GLY A 484 -27.88 8.87 -13.16
CA GLY A 484 -27.53 9.59 -14.40
C GLY A 484 -26.04 9.94 -14.47
N GLY A 485 -25.18 9.18 -13.79
CA GLY A 485 -23.76 9.47 -13.66
C GLY A 485 -23.41 10.62 -12.71
N ASN A 486 -24.37 11.12 -11.92
CA ASN A 486 -24.16 12.17 -10.92
C ASN A 486 -23.40 11.61 -9.71
N VAL A 487 -22.14 12.02 -9.56
CA VAL A 487 -21.23 11.52 -8.53
C VAL A 487 -21.61 12.10 -7.16
N GLU A 488 -22.13 13.31 -7.11
CA GLU A 488 -22.51 14.00 -5.88
C GLU A 488 -23.67 13.27 -5.17
N LYS A 489 -24.63 12.71 -5.92
CA LYS A 489 -25.71 11.86 -5.39
C LYS A 489 -25.18 10.55 -4.81
N ILE A 490 -24.15 9.98 -5.42
CA ILE A 490 -23.49 8.77 -4.91
C ILE A 490 -22.75 9.08 -3.61
N GLU A 491 -22.00 10.18 -3.57
CA GLU A 491 -21.28 10.62 -2.37
C GLU A 491 -22.25 10.97 -1.22
N TRP A 492 -23.40 11.55 -1.54
CA TRP A 492 -24.49 11.77 -0.58
C TRP A 492 -25.02 10.43 -0.03
N LEU A 493 -25.28 9.45 -0.88
CA LEU A 493 -25.74 8.13 -0.46
C LEU A 493 -24.69 7.43 0.43
N ILE A 494 -23.42 7.49 0.05
CA ILE A 494 -22.30 6.95 0.84
C ILE A 494 -22.28 7.58 2.24
N SER A 495 -22.31 8.91 2.31
CA SER A 495 -22.29 9.63 3.59
C SER A 495 -23.47 9.26 4.47
N ASN A 496 -24.68 9.21 3.91
CA ASN A 496 -25.92 8.94 4.66
C ASN A 496 -26.02 7.52 5.22
N LEU A 497 -25.40 6.55 4.55
CA LEU A 497 -25.45 5.15 4.96
C LEU A 497 -24.21 4.73 5.75
N LYS A 498 -23.09 5.45 5.65
CA LYS A 498 -21.86 5.15 6.40
C LYS A 498 -22.10 5.18 7.90
N GLU A 499 -22.87 6.15 8.39
CA GLU A 499 -23.26 6.22 9.81
C GLU A 499 -24.14 5.05 10.25
N GLU A 500 -24.80 4.39 9.30
CA GLU A 500 -25.63 3.21 9.55
C GLU A 500 -24.82 1.90 9.64
N ALA A 501 -23.52 1.93 9.31
CA ALA A 501 -22.67 0.76 9.39
C ALA A 501 -22.50 0.26 10.84
N ASN A 502 -22.34 -1.06 10.99
CA ASN A 502 -22.08 -1.67 12.29
C ASN A 502 -20.62 -1.37 12.67
N PRO A 503 -20.35 -0.76 13.84
CA PRO A 503 -18.98 -0.53 14.27
C PRO A 503 -18.26 -1.84 14.63
N GLN A 504 -19.00 -2.92 14.94
CA GLN A 504 -18.39 -4.21 15.24
C GLN A 504 -18.12 -5.01 13.95
N PRO A 505 -16.85 -5.40 13.71
CA PRO A 505 -16.48 -6.26 12.57
C PRO A 505 -17.26 -7.58 12.60
N TYR A 506 -17.64 -8.08 11.41
CA TYR A 506 -18.31 -9.38 11.20
C TYR A 506 -19.69 -9.58 11.84
N LYS A 507 -20.17 -8.65 12.68
CA LYS A 507 -21.48 -8.75 13.31
C LYS A 507 -22.56 -8.26 12.35
N GLY A 508 -23.60 -9.08 12.18
CA GLY A 508 -24.78 -8.74 11.39
C GLY A 508 -25.56 -7.55 11.98
N PHE A 509 -26.37 -6.90 11.15
CA PHE A 509 -27.30 -5.86 11.62
C PHE A 509 -28.42 -6.38 12.51
N THR A 510 -28.95 -5.51 13.38
CA THR A 510 -30.28 -5.72 13.98
C THR A 510 -31.35 -5.46 12.92
N ARG A 511 -32.56 -6.00 13.13
CA ARG A 511 -33.68 -5.76 12.23
C ARG A 511 -34.04 -4.28 12.13
N GLU A 512 -33.99 -3.53 13.23
CA GLU A 512 -34.27 -2.09 13.20
C GLU A 512 -33.26 -1.34 12.33
N ARG A 513 -31.97 -1.66 12.49
CA ARG A 513 -30.89 -1.06 11.70
C ARG A 513 -31.00 -1.40 10.22
N ALA A 514 -31.32 -2.66 9.90
CA ALA A 514 -31.56 -3.10 8.53
C ALA A 514 -32.71 -2.30 7.88
N LEU A 515 -33.84 -2.13 8.57
CA LEU A 515 -34.96 -1.31 8.08
C LEU A 515 -34.57 0.17 7.91
N ALA A 516 -33.78 0.73 8.82
CA ALA A 516 -33.28 2.10 8.71
C ALA A 516 -32.41 2.32 7.46
N ILE A 517 -31.52 1.36 7.14
CA ILE A 517 -30.72 1.37 5.90
C ILE A 517 -31.63 1.38 4.68
N LEU A 518 -32.58 0.44 4.59
CA LEU A 518 -33.46 0.31 3.42
C LEU A 518 -34.33 1.55 3.21
N ASN A 519 -34.87 2.12 4.29
CA ASN A 519 -35.73 3.32 4.22
C ASN A 519 -34.98 4.59 3.76
N ARG A 520 -33.65 4.62 3.86
CA ARG A 520 -32.81 5.74 3.40
C ARG A 520 -32.29 5.56 1.96
N CYS A 521 -32.54 4.40 1.35
CA CYS A 521 -32.08 4.10 0.01
C CYS A 521 -33.16 4.41 -1.04
N PRO A 522 -32.80 4.86 -2.25
CA PRO A 522 -33.75 4.92 -3.36
C PRO A 522 -34.34 3.54 -3.66
N GLN A 523 -35.67 3.45 -3.82
CA GLN A 523 -36.35 2.17 -3.98
C GLN A 523 -35.85 1.37 -5.18
N ASN A 524 -35.55 2.03 -6.30
CA ASN A 524 -35.00 1.38 -7.49
C ASN A 524 -33.63 0.72 -7.23
N VAL A 525 -32.80 1.30 -6.36
CA VAL A 525 -31.52 0.71 -5.96
C VAL A 525 -31.76 -0.53 -5.10
N VAL A 526 -32.70 -0.46 -4.14
CA VAL A 526 -33.06 -1.60 -3.27
C VAL A 526 -33.60 -2.77 -4.09
N GLU A 527 -34.54 -2.53 -5.02
CA GLU A 527 -35.09 -3.58 -5.88
C GLU A 527 -34.02 -4.21 -6.80
N ASN A 528 -33.07 -3.42 -7.29
CA ASN A 528 -31.95 -3.94 -8.08
C ASN A 528 -31.05 -4.86 -7.25
N VAL A 529 -30.67 -4.46 -6.03
CA VAL A 529 -29.86 -5.30 -5.13
C VAL A 529 -30.61 -6.59 -4.80
N LYS A 530 -31.91 -6.49 -4.46
CA LYS A 530 -32.76 -7.63 -4.14
C LYS A 530 -32.83 -8.64 -5.29
N ARG A 531 -33.04 -8.15 -6.52
CA ARG A 531 -33.10 -8.96 -7.74
C ARG A 531 -31.79 -9.69 -8.02
N VAL A 532 -30.64 -9.02 -7.89
CA VAL A 532 -29.32 -9.60 -8.19
C VAL A 532 -28.88 -10.63 -7.13
N PHE A 533 -29.16 -10.37 -5.86
CA PHE A 533 -28.85 -11.32 -4.76
C PHE A 533 -29.94 -12.40 -4.55
N SER A 534 -30.96 -12.46 -5.42
CA SER A 534 -32.07 -13.41 -5.35
C SER A 534 -32.75 -13.46 -3.97
N LEU A 535 -32.95 -12.30 -3.33
CA LEU A 535 -33.44 -12.16 -1.95
C LEU A 535 -34.95 -12.01 -1.81
#